data_AF-A0A699SUH5-F1
#
_entry.id   AF-A0A699SUH5-F1
#
_cell.length_a   1.000
_cell.length_b   1.000
_cell.length_c   1.000
_cell.angle_alpha   90.00
_cell.angle_beta   90.00
_cell.angle_gamma   90.00
#
_symmetry.space_group_name_H-M   'P 1'
#
loop_
_entity.id
_entity.type
_entity.pdbx_description
1 polymer ?
#
loop_
_entity_poly.entity_id
_entity_poly.type
_entity_poly.pdbx_seq_one_letter_code
_entity_poly.pdbx_strand_id
1 'polypeptide(L)'
;GVGCIVENQIKFATCTLLESALTWWNSHVTIVGPDVTYAMTSTNLRKKMTDKYCPRGEIKKLKDMKKKMTDKYCPRGEMKKLESELWNLREADKIERYVSGLPDVIHGSVMALRPTTMQEEIKMANELIDKRNNS
;
A
#
# COMPACT_ATOMS: atom_id res chain seq x y z
N GLY A 1 -17.23 -26.97 14.98
CA GLY A 1 -17.42 -25.67 14.31
C GLY A 1 -18.77 -25.69 13.64
N VAL A 2 -19.71 -24.84 14.09
CA VAL A 2 -21.07 -24.82 13.53
C VAL A 2 -21.01 -24.11 12.19
N GLY A 3 -21.15 -24.88 11.10
CA GLY A 3 -21.29 -24.33 9.76
C GLY A 3 -22.53 -23.45 9.68
N CYS A 4 -22.38 -22.22 9.20
CA CYS A 4 -23.48 -21.31 9.01
C CYS A 4 -24.38 -21.82 7.88
N ILE A 5 -25.61 -22.24 8.22
CA ILE A 5 -26.67 -22.49 7.24
C ILE A 5 -26.85 -21.19 6.42
N VAL A 6 -26.88 -21.27 5.09
CA VAL A 6 -26.95 -20.11 4.18
C VAL A 6 -28.05 -19.13 4.58
N GLU A 7 -29.18 -19.65 5.06
CA GLU A 7 -30.36 -18.90 5.53
C GLU A 7 -30.09 -17.98 6.74
N ASN A 8 -29.03 -18.22 7.52
CA ASN A 8 -28.68 -17.43 8.70
C ASN A 8 -27.51 -16.47 8.48
N GLN A 9 -26.88 -16.48 7.30
CA GLN A 9 -25.70 -15.65 7.02
C GLN A 9 -26.01 -14.14 7.09
N ILE A 10 -27.13 -13.70 6.54
CA ILE A 10 -27.53 -12.27 6.58
C ILE A 10 -27.84 -11.85 8.01
N LYS A 11 -28.59 -12.67 8.75
CA LYS A 11 -28.93 -12.39 10.16
C LYS A 11 -27.66 -12.17 10.98
N PHE A 12 -26.70 -13.09 10.87
CA PHE A 12 -25.43 -12.98 11.57
C PHE A 12 -24.61 -11.77 11.12
N ALA A 13 -24.51 -11.53 9.80
CA ALA A 13 -23.79 -10.37 9.28
C ALA A 13 -24.40 -9.03 9.71
N THR A 14 -25.72 -8.98 9.92
CA THR A 14 -26.39 -7.74 10.34
C THR A 14 -26.20 -7.43 11.82
N CYS A 15 -25.92 -8.44 12.65
CA CYS A 15 -25.58 -8.25 14.06
C CYS A 15 -24.24 -7.53 14.27
N THR A 16 -23.39 -7.44 13.25
CA THR A 16 -22.12 -6.71 13.32
C THR A 16 -22.24 -5.26 12.86
N LEU A 17 -23.39 -4.84 12.34
CA LEU A 17 -23.63 -3.45 11.95
C LEU A 17 -23.73 -2.57 13.20
N LEU A 18 -23.08 -1.41 13.14
CA LEU A 18 -23.05 -0.44 14.23
C LEU A 18 -23.65 0.89 13.77
N GLU A 19 -24.18 1.66 14.73
CA GLU A 19 -24.60 3.05 14.56
C GLU A 19 -25.45 3.31 13.30
N SER A 20 -25.00 4.20 12.41
CA SER A 20 -25.68 4.62 11.19
C SER A 20 -25.98 3.46 10.23
N ALA A 21 -25.11 2.45 10.19
CA ALA A 21 -25.32 1.25 9.38
C ALA A 21 -26.46 0.39 9.91
N LEU A 22 -26.56 0.23 11.23
CA LEU A 22 -27.65 -0.51 11.88
C LEU A 22 -28.99 0.22 11.70
N THR A 23 -29.02 1.55 11.92
CA THR A 23 -30.22 2.38 11.71
C THR A 23 -30.73 2.27 10.27
N TRP A 24 -29.81 2.34 9.29
CA TRP A 24 -30.17 2.17 7.89
C TRP A 24 -30.71 0.76 7.59
N TRP A 25 -30.06 -0.28 8.12
CA TRP A 25 -30.50 -1.66 7.91
C TRP A 25 -31.90 -1.91 8.46
N ASN A 26 -32.19 -1.43 9.67
CA ASN A 26 -33.51 -1.55 10.29
C ASN A 26 -34.58 -0.86 9.43
N SER A 27 -34.30 0.35 8.93
CA SER A 27 -35.18 1.05 7.99
C SER A 27 -35.38 0.25 6.68
N HIS A 28 -34.32 -0.38 6.15
CA HIS A 28 -34.41 -1.21 4.95
C HIS A 28 -35.32 -2.43 5.17
N VAL A 29 -35.19 -3.12 6.30
CA VAL A 29 -36.05 -4.25 6.70
C VAL A 29 -37.51 -3.81 6.82
N THR A 30 -37.78 -2.65 7.41
CA THR A 30 -39.15 -2.10 7.53
C THR A 30 -39.77 -1.81 6.16
N ILE A 31 -39.00 -1.28 5.21
CA ILE A 31 -39.50 -0.88 3.89
C ILE A 31 -39.69 -2.10 2.98
N VAL A 32 -38.74 -3.02 2.96
CA VAL A 32 -38.69 -4.13 1.99
C VAL A 32 -39.38 -5.38 2.54
N GLY A 33 -39.53 -5.48 3.86
CA GLY A 33 -40.11 -6.64 4.53
C GLY A 33 -39.05 -7.66 4.94
N PRO A 34 -39.20 -8.35 6.08
CA PRO A 34 -38.22 -9.32 6.59
C PRO A 34 -37.94 -10.47 5.62
N ASP A 35 -38.99 -11.03 5.00
CA ASP A 35 -38.87 -12.22 4.16
C ASP A 35 -37.99 -11.98 2.93
N VAL A 36 -38.20 -10.85 2.26
CA VAL A 36 -37.41 -10.43 1.10
C VAL A 36 -36.00 -10.00 1.52
N THR A 37 -35.88 -9.36 2.69
CA THR A 37 -34.61 -8.82 3.17
C THR A 37 -33.67 -9.92 3.66
N TYR A 38 -34.15 -10.89 4.42
CA TYR A 38 -33.33 -12.00 4.91
C TYR A 38 -33.08 -13.09 3.86
N ALA A 39 -33.90 -13.16 2.80
CA ALA A 39 -33.65 -14.03 1.64
C ALA A 39 -32.54 -13.51 0.70
N MET A 40 -32.02 -12.29 0.90
CA MET A 40 -30.98 -11.74 0.02
C MET A 40 -29.63 -12.44 0.20
N THR A 41 -28.80 -12.43 -0.83
CA THR A 41 -27.44 -12.97 -0.75
C THR A 41 -26.49 -12.03 -0.02
N SER A 42 -25.45 -12.58 0.62
CA SER A 42 -24.37 -11.79 1.25
C SER A 42 -23.71 -10.82 0.27
N THR A 43 -23.61 -11.21 -1.01
CA THR A 43 -23.14 -10.37 -2.12
C THR A 43 -23.98 -9.11 -2.32
N ASN A 44 -25.31 -9.25 -2.26
CA ASN A 44 -26.25 -8.14 -2.41
C ASN A 44 -26.19 -7.19 -1.22
N LEU A 45 -26.16 -7.72 0.01
CA LEU A 45 -25.96 -6.92 1.23
C LEU A 45 -24.67 -6.10 1.15
N ARG A 46 -23.55 -6.78 0.82
CA ARG A 46 -22.24 -6.12 0.66
C ARG A 46 -22.29 -5.02 -0.39
N LYS A 47 -22.94 -5.25 -1.53
CA LYS A 47 -23.09 -4.23 -2.58
C LYS A 47 -23.84 -3.00 -2.06
N LYS A 48 -24.99 -3.17 -1.41
CA LYS A 48 -25.77 -2.05 -0.85
C LYS A 48 -24.99 -1.26 0.20
N MET A 49 -24.27 -1.96 1.08
CA MET A 49 -23.40 -1.34 2.09
C MET A 49 -22.28 -0.51 1.44
N THR A 50 -21.60 -1.06 0.44
CA THR A 50 -20.56 -0.35 -0.31
C THR A 50 -21.12 0.83 -1.09
N ASP A 51 -22.27 0.69 -1.75
CA ASP A 51 -22.88 1.78 -2.52
C ASP A 51 -23.27 2.96 -1.62
N LYS A 52 -23.74 2.68 -0.40
CA LYS A 52 -24.13 3.71 0.57
C LYS A 52 -22.94 4.40 1.26
N TYR A 53 -21.98 3.63 1.74
CA TYR A 53 -20.91 4.13 2.62
C TYR A 53 -19.55 4.29 1.92
N CYS A 54 -19.36 3.69 0.75
CA CYS A 54 -18.14 3.75 -0.05
C CYS A 54 -18.46 4.21 -1.49
N PRO A 55 -19.00 5.43 -1.67
CA PRO A 55 -19.52 5.89 -2.96
C PRO A 55 -18.42 5.82 -4.04
N ARG A 56 -18.74 5.13 -5.13
CA ARG A 56 -17.78 4.83 -6.22
C ARG A 56 -17.14 6.09 -6.82
N GLY A 57 -17.87 7.21 -6.80
CA GLY A 57 -17.37 8.52 -7.24
C GLY A 57 -16.22 9.05 -6.39
N GLU A 58 -16.29 8.90 -5.07
CA GLU A 58 -15.23 9.35 -4.14
C GLU A 58 -13.99 8.47 -4.23
N ILE A 59 -14.19 7.15 -4.32
CA ILE A 59 -13.08 6.20 -4.58
C ILE A 59 -12.37 6.56 -5.89
N LYS A 60 -13.13 6.89 -6.94
CA LYS A 60 -12.56 7.32 -8.22
C LYS A 60 -11.76 8.61 -8.05
N LYS A 61 -12.33 9.64 -7.38
CA LYS A 61 -11.63 10.90 -7.08
C LYS A 61 -10.32 10.66 -6.31
N LEU A 62 -10.32 9.81 -5.29
CA LEU A 62 -9.13 9.46 -4.52
C LEU A 62 -8.08 8.76 -5.38
N LYS A 63 -8.49 7.84 -6.27
CA LYS A 63 -7.58 7.19 -7.22
C LYS A 63 -6.97 8.19 -8.20
N ASP A 64 -7.77 9.11 -8.72
CA ASP A 64 -7.32 10.14 -9.64
C ASP A 64 -6.37 11.14 -8.95
N MET A 65 -6.66 11.52 -7.71
CA MET A 65 -5.77 12.34 -6.88
C MET A 65 -4.45 11.63 -6.60
N LYS A 66 -4.49 10.34 -6.21
CA LYS A 66 -3.29 9.52 -6.01
C LYS A 66 -2.45 9.50 -7.29
N LYS A 67 -3.08 9.22 -8.44
CA LYS A 67 -2.40 9.21 -9.74
C LYS A 67 -1.75 10.56 -10.04
N LYS A 68 -2.47 11.67 -9.89
CA LYS A 68 -1.93 13.04 -10.10
C LYS A 68 -0.75 13.34 -9.17
N MET A 69 -0.83 12.95 -7.89
CA MET A 69 0.29 13.13 -6.96
C MET A 69 1.50 12.30 -7.37
N THR A 70 1.30 11.04 -7.76
CA THR A 70 2.37 10.19 -8.28
C THR A 70 2.98 10.77 -9.54
N ASP A 71 2.17 11.16 -10.53
CA ASP A 71 2.67 11.72 -11.79
C ASP A 71 3.45 13.03 -11.57
N LYS A 72 3.05 13.86 -10.60
CA LYS A 72 3.71 15.14 -10.27
C LYS A 72 5.02 14.98 -9.51
N TYR A 73 5.04 14.13 -8.48
CA TYR A 73 6.16 14.03 -7.54
C TYR A 73 7.05 12.81 -7.76
N CYS A 74 6.59 11.84 -8.55
CA CYS A 74 7.29 10.61 -8.89
C CYS A 74 7.12 10.33 -10.39
N PRO A 75 7.68 11.21 -11.25
CA PRO A 75 7.52 11.10 -12.69
C PRO A 75 8.17 9.81 -13.20
N ARG A 76 7.33 8.79 -13.46
CA ARG A 76 7.76 7.45 -13.83
C ARG A 76 8.69 7.42 -15.05
N GLY A 77 8.53 8.36 -15.97
CA GLY A 77 9.41 8.50 -17.14
C GLY A 77 10.84 8.87 -16.75
N GLU A 78 11.02 9.84 -15.86
CA GLU A 78 12.33 10.27 -15.39
C GLU A 78 12.98 9.22 -14.51
N MET A 79 12.22 8.60 -13.60
CA MET A 79 12.72 7.47 -12.81
C MET A 79 13.19 6.31 -13.68
N LYS A 80 12.39 5.88 -14.67
CA LYS A 80 12.79 4.83 -15.61
C LYS A 80 14.03 5.21 -16.42
N LYS A 81 14.14 6.49 -16.80
CA LYS A 81 15.32 6.99 -17.51
C LYS A 81 16.56 6.90 -16.63
N LEU A 82 16.49 7.38 -15.40
CA LEU A 82 17.58 7.29 -14.42
C LEU A 82 17.93 5.83 -14.08
N GLU A 83 16.94 4.95 -13.89
CA GLU A 83 17.16 3.52 -13.66
C GLU A 83 17.90 2.88 -14.84
N SER A 84 17.48 3.18 -16.07
CA SER A 84 18.14 2.67 -17.27
C SER A 84 19.55 3.23 -17.43
N GLU A 85 19.75 4.52 -17.21
CA GLU A 85 21.07 5.15 -17.25
C GLU A 85 22.01 4.54 -16.20
N LEU A 86 21.53 4.36 -14.96
CA LEU A 86 22.27 3.72 -13.89
C LEU A 86 22.61 2.27 -14.21
N TRP A 87 21.65 1.48 -14.71
CA TRP A 87 21.87 0.07 -15.03
C TRP A 87 22.94 -0.14 -16.10
N ASN A 88 22.99 0.75 -17.08
CA ASN A 88 23.93 0.71 -18.21
C ASN A 88 25.36 1.17 -17.85
N LEU A 89 25.61 1.71 -16.66
CA LEU A 89 26.96 2.05 -16.19
C LEU A 89 27.79 0.79 -15.93
N ARG A 90 29.12 0.91 -16.07
CA ARG A 90 30.04 -0.12 -15.58
C ARG A 90 30.01 -0.13 -14.06
N GLU A 91 30.31 -1.27 -13.46
CA GLU A 91 30.23 -1.46 -12.02
C GLU A 91 31.09 -0.45 -11.24
N ALA A 92 32.30 -0.16 -11.73
CA ALA A 92 33.18 0.86 -11.16
C ALA A 92 32.55 2.27 -11.19
N ASP A 93 31.91 2.64 -12.30
CA ASP A 93 31.28 3.96 -12.45
C ASP A 93 30.04 4.11 -11.53
N LYS A 94 29.34 2.99 -11.24
CA LYS A 94 28.23 2.96 -10.26
C LYS A 94 28.74 3.18 -8.83
N ILE A 95 29.82 2.50 -8.47
CA ILE A 95 30.46 2.60 -7.16
C ILE A 95 30.95 4.03 -6.93
N GLU A 96 31.66 4.63 -7.89
CA GLU A 96 32.14 6.02 -7.79
C GLU A 96 30.99 7.02 -7.56
N ARG A 97 29.91 6.88 -8.32
CA ARG A 97 28.70 7.70 -8.13
C ARG A 97 28.04 7.50 -6.77
N TYR A 98 28.03 6.28 -6.26
CA TYR A 98 27.47 6.00 -4.94
C TYR A 98 28.33 6.62 -3.83
N VAL A 99 29.65 6.38 -3.87
CA VAL A 99 30.64 6.93 -2.94
C VAL A 99 30.54 8.45 -2.88
N SER A 100 30.50 9.13 -4.03
CA SER A 100 30.41 10.60 -4.09
C SER A 100 29.12 11.18 -3.48
N GLY A 101 28.08 10.37 -3.31
CA GLY A 101 26.84 10.74 -2.63
C GLY A 101 26.81 10.41 -1.14
N LEU A 102 27.83 9.73 -0.60
CA LEU A 102 27.87 9.34 0.81
C LEU A 102 28.19 10.55 1.71
N PRO A 103 27.63 10.61 2.92
CA PRO A 103 28.07 11.57 3.93
C PRO A 103 29.58 11.43 4.22
N ASP A 104 30.28 12.57 4.35
CA ASP A 104 31.75 12.63 4.58
C ASP A 104 32.22 11.72 5.73
N VAL A 105 31.37 11.61 6.77
CA VAL A 105 31.61 10.79 7.95
C VAL A 105 31.77 9.30 7.68
N ILE A 106 31.21 8.75 6.60
CA ILE A 106 31.39 7.33 6.22
C ILE A 106 32.20 7.17 4.93
N HIS A 107 32.32 8.24 4.13
CA HIS A 107 33.05 8.25 2.87
C HIS A 107 34.48 7.68 2.99
N GLY A 108 35.26 8.18 3.96
CA GLY A 108 36.66 7.75 4.14
C GLY A 108 36.79 6.27 4.52
N SER A 109 35.91 5.76 5.39
CA SER A 109 35.92 4.36 5.82
C SER A 109 35.53 3.41 4.70
N VAL A 110 34.55 3.78 3.90
CA VAL A 110 34.08 2.99 2.76
C VAL A 110 35.14 2.93 1.65
N MET A 111 35.76 4.07 1.32
CA MET A 111 36.84 4.13 0.33
C MET A 111 38.05 3.25 0.69
N ALA A 112 38.37 3.15 1.99
CA ALA A 112 39.45 2.29 2.47
C ALA A 112 39.18 0.79 2.25
N LEU A 113 37.90 0.39 2.21
CA LEU A 113 37.49 -1.00 2.01
C LEU A 113 37.49 -1.43 0.54
N ARG A 114 37.59 -0.48 -0.40
CA ARG A 114 37.75 -0.70 -1.86
C ARG A 114 36.71 -1.70 -2.40
N PRO A 115 35.41 -1.36 -2.33
CA PRO A 115 34.34 -2.18 -2.93
C PRO A 115 34.64 -2.54 -4.39
N THR A 116 34.32 -3.77 -4.78
CA THR A 116 34.39 -4.19 -6.20
C THR A 116 33.02 -4.32 -6.85
N THR A 117 31.96 -4.39 -6.03
CA THR A 117 30.56 -4.44 -6.48
C THR A 117 29.70 -3.46 -5.69
N MET A 118 28.57 -3.05 -6.28
CA MET A 118 27.60 -2.20 -5.59
C MET A 118 26.98 -2.88 -4.37
N GLN A 119 26.81 -4.21 -4.40
CA GLN A 119 26.24 -4.91 -3.25
C GLN A 119 27.18 -4.93 -2.04
N GLU A 120 28.49 -5.15 -2.28
CA GLU A 120 29.50 -5.01 -1.24
C GLU A 120 29.49 -3.59 -0.66
N GLU A 121 29.43 -2.59 -1.53
CA GLU A 121 29.41 -1.19 -1.13
C GLU A 121 28.23 -0.83 -0.22
N ILE A 122 27.01 -1.20 -0.64
CA ILE A 122 25.79 -0.99 0.15
C ILE A 122 25.88 -1.70 1.49
N LYS A 123 26.40 -2.93 1.52
CA LYS A 123 26.56 -3.70 2.75
C LYS A 123 27.52 -2.98 3.71
N MET A 124 28.67 -2.53 3.22
CA MET A 124 29.68 -1.83 4.02
C MET A 124 29.15 -0.50 4.58
N ALA A 125 28.46 0.29 3.76
CA ALA A 125 27.86 1.54 4.21
C ALA A 125 26.86 1.31 5.36
N ASN A 126 25.99 0.30 5.24
CA ASN A 126 25.01 -0.03 6.28
C ASN A 126 25.68 -0.52 7.57
N GLU A 127 26.67 -1.43 7.47
CA GLU A 127 27.40 -1.93 8.65
C GLU A 127 28.11 -0.80 9.42
N LEU A 128 28.63 0.22 8.72
CA LEU A 128 29.27 1.37 9.34
C LEU A 128 28.26 2.29 10.04
N ILE A 129 27.09 2.49 9.44
CA ILE A 129 25.98 3.24 10.06
C ILE A 129 25.49 2.52 11.32
N ASP A 130 25.28 1.22 11.25
CA ASP A 130 24.80 0.41 12.38
C ASP A 130 25.80 0.37 13.53
N LYS A 131 27.10 0.21 13.25
CA LYS A 131 28.16 0.29 14.27
C LYS A 131 28.17 1.63 14.99
N ARG A 132 27.93 2.72 14.26
CA ARG A 132 27.89 4.06 14.84
C ARG A 132 26.65 4.29 15.71
N ASN A 133 25.49 3.79 15.30
CA ASN A 133 24.25 4.00 16.04
C ASN A 133 24.16 3.14 17.32
N ASN A 134 24.93 2.06 17.40
CA ASN A 134 24.98 1.13 18.52
C ASN A 134 26.21 1.31 19.43
N SER A 135 26.98 2.40 19.24
CA SER A 135 28.18 2.73 20.00
C SER A 135 28.02 4.06 20.71
#